data_AF-A0A395W8K6-F1
#
_entry.id   AF-A0A395W8K6-F1
#
_cell.length_a   1.000
_cell.length_b   1.000
_cell.length_c   1.000
_cell.angle_alpha   90.00
_cell.angle_beta   90.00
_cell.angle_gamma   90.00
#
_symmetry.space_group_name_H-M   'P 1'
#
loop_
_entity.id
_entity.type
_entity.pdbx_description
1 polymer ?
#
loop_
_entity_poly.entity_id
_entity_poly.type
_entity_poly.pdbx_seq_one_letter_code
_entity_poly.pdbx_strand_id
1 'polypeptide(L)'
;MPTAQNVEVKKVNVIEVSASSLDEIEEMASKDVEDTKEKLESERNALGEKITDFDTYTKNVDKVKAFYDQALKQTELLSIRLREYAYKYAELVMNEDASYKVKYKDLSGIYEYIYDDAAKTMYDIYDKTLKDMYDIYYDGVIKAAYDVVDYEQWYDARSDAYDDWYDARSDAYDIWYDTRSDIYDFQYDLRSEVYDHDDKRAQKKMDKFKKSILRMKEDVND
;
A
#
# COMPACT_ATOMS: atom_id res chain seq x y z
N MET A 1 30.91 -24.86 28.89
CA MET A 1 29.71 -25.32 28.15
C MET A 1 28.89 -24.10 27.78
N PRO A 2 28.79 -23.70 26.51
CA PRO A 2 27.85 -22.67 26.10
C PRO A 2 26.64 -23.32 25.43
N THR A 3 25.43 -22.95 25.85
CA THR A 3 24.29 -22.75 24.93
C THR A 3 23.09 -22.22 25.71
N ALA A 4 22.73 -20.98 25.43
CA ALA A 4 21.35 -20.51 25.41
C ALA A 4 21.29 -19.37 24.39
N GLN A 5 21.29 -19.72 23.10
CA GLN A 5 20.75 -18.83 22.08
C GLN A 5 19.23 -18.97 22.15
N ASN A 6 18.59 -18.09 22.93
CA ASN A 6 17.20 -17.72 22.68
C ASN A 6 17.20 -16.93 21.38
N VAL A 7 16.96 -17.62 20.27
CA VAL A 7 16.57 -16.97 19.03
C VAL A 7 15.17 -16.43 19.27
N GLU A 8 15.02 -15.10 19.26
CA GLU A 8 13.75 -14.43 19.07
C GLU A 8 13.02 -15.11 17.91
N VAL A 9 11.90 -15.78 18.20
CA VAL A 9 11.00 -16.25 17.17
C VAL A 9 10.44 -15.00 16.50
N LYS A 10 10.98 -14.66 15.32
CA LYS A 10 10.54 -13.59 14.42
C LYS A 10 9.01 -13.43 14.51
N LYS A 11 8.53 -12.25 14.91
CA LYS A 11 7.11 -11.84 15.00
C LYS A 11 6.34 -11.85 13.66
N VAL A 12 6.90 -12.43 12.60
CA VAL A 12 6.43 -12.26 11.21
C VAL A 12 5.21 -13.14 10.85
N ASN A 13 4.84 -14.12 11.71
CA ASN A 13 3.86 -15.16 11.37
C ASN A 13 2.42 -14.92 11.89
N VAL A 14 2.07 -13.69 12.27
CA VAL A 14 0.74 -13.39 12.85
C VAL A 14 0.13 -12.17 12.16
N ILE A 15 -1.20 -12.17 12.03
CA ILE A 15 -1.97 -10.98 11.63
C ILE A 15 -1.97 -10.02 12.81
N GLU A 16 -1.48 -8.80 12.62
CA GLU A 16 -1.19 -7.86 13.72
C GLU A 16 -2.35 -6.95 14.10
N VAL A 17 -3.50 -7.07 13.44
CA VAL A 17 -4.70 -6.25 13.70
C VAL A 17 -5.39 -6.73 14.99
N SER A 18 -5.32 -5.91 16.04
CA SER A 18 -5.89 -6.20 17.37
C SER A 18 -7.36 -5.80 17.56
N ALA A 19 -8.01 -5.27 16.51
CA ALA A 19 -9.37 -4.75 16.58
C ALA A 19 -10.40 -5.80 17.05
N SER A 20 -11.41 -5.32 17.75
CA SER A 20 -12.44 -6.11 18.43
C SER A 20 -13.86 -5.91 17.89
N SER A 21 -14.08 -4.89 17.04
CA SER A 21 -15.34 -4.64 16.32
C SER A 21 -15.09 -4.32 14.84
N LEU A 22 -16.17 -4.36 14.04
CA LEU A 22 -16.12 -4.01 12.62
C LEU A 22 -15.80 -2.52 12.44
N ASP A 23 -16.53 -1.64 13.14
CA ASP A 23 -16.30 -0.19 13.13
C ASP A 23 -14.84 0.17 13.47
N GLU A 24 -14.22 -0.52 14.44
CA GLU A 24 -12.82 -0.29 14.80
C GLU A 24 -11.87 -0.64 13.63
N ILE A 25 -12.15 -1.70 12.87
CA ILE A 25 -11.37 -2.06 11.68
C ILE A 25 -11.53 -1.02 10.58
N GLU A 26 -12.75 -0.52 10.36
CA GLU A 26 -13.07 0.49 9.35
C GLU A 26 -12.32 1.80 9.64
N GLU A 27 -12.35 2.25 10.89
CA GLU A 27 -11.61 3.42 11.36
C GLU A 27 -10.09 3.22 11.25
N MET A 28 -9.57 2.06 11.66
CA MET A 28 -8.14 1.75 11.56
C MET A 28 -7.65 1.74 10.10
N ALA A 29 -8.38 1.08 9.20
CA ALA A 29 -8.03 1.01 7.78
C ALA A 29 -8.02 2.40 7.14
N SER A 30 -9.07 3.19 7.37
CA SER A 30 -9.18 4.55 6.85
C SER A 30 -8.05 5.44 7.36
N LYS A 31 -7.78 5.39 8.67
CA LYS A 31 -6.73 6.19 9.30
C LYS A 31 -5.33 5.82 8.83
N ASP A 32 -5.04 4.53 8.69
CA ASP A 32 -3.71 4.06 8.26
C ASP A 32 -3.37 4.53 6.83
N VAL A 33 -4.34 4.48 5.91
CA VAL A 33 -4.15 4.99 4.55
C VAL A 33 -3.93 6.51 4.56
N GLU A 34 -4.77 7.26 5.28
CA GLU A 34 -4.65 8.72 5.38
C GLU A 34 -3.30 9.14 6.00
N ASP A 35 -2.93 8.56 7.14
CA ASP A 35 -1.66 8.86 7.82
C ASP A 35 -0.45 8.54 6.91
N THR A 36 -0.50 7.43 6.16
CA THR A 36 0.56 7.05 5.21
C THR A 36 0.67 8.05 4.06
N LYS A 37 -0.48 8.43 3.46
CA LYS A 37 -0.55 9.42 2.39
C LYS A 37 -0.03 10.79 2.86
N GLU A 38 -0.52 11.30 3.98
CA GLU A 38 -0.12 12.59 4.53
C GLU A 38 1.38 12.66 4.81
N LYS A 39 1.96 11.56 5.32
CA LYS A 39 3.41 11.47 5.53
C LYS A 39 4.19 11.62 4.22
N LEU A 40 3.81 10.86 3.18
CA LEU A 40 4.48 10.93 1.87
C LEU A 40 4.30 12.31 1.22
N GLU A 41 3.11 12.91 1.33
CA GLU A 41 2.86 14.26 0.83
C GLU A 41 3.71 15.31 1.56
N SER A 42 3.90 15.17 2.88
CA SER A 42 4.78 16.04 3.67
C SER A 42 6.24 15.92 3.26
N GLU A 43 6.73 14.70 3.06
CA GLU A 43 8.10 14.43 2.60
C GLU A 43 8.35 14.98 1.19
N ARG A 44 7.41 14.78 0.27
CA ARG A 44 7.41 15.38 -1.07
C ARG A 44 7.51 16.90 -0.99
N ASN A 45 6.64 17.53 -0.21
CA ASN A 45 6.60 19.00 -0.08
C ASN A 45 7.93 19.54 0.45
N ALA A 46 8.52 18.88 1.46
CA ALA A 46 9.81 19.26 2.02
C ALA A 46 10.98 19.11 1.02
N LEU A 47 10.86 18.22 0.03
CA LEU A 47 11.81 18.13 -1.08
C LEU A 47 11.59 19.26 -2.10
N GLY A 48 10.34 19.54 -2.46
CA GLY A 48 9.97 20.62 -3.39
C GLY A 48 10.40 22.01 -2.90
N GLU A 49 10.37 22.26 -1.58
CA GLU A 49 10.87 23.51 -0.99
C GLU A 49 12.40 23.66 -1.06
N LYS A 50 13.13 22.54 -1.12
CA LYS A 50 14.61 22.53 -1.11
C LYS A 50 15.21 22.49 -2.52
N ILE A 51 14.50 21.89 -3.45
CA ILE A 51 14.96 21.63 -4.82
C ILE A 51 14.09 22.46 -5.75
N THR A 52 14.56 23.69 -6.04
CA THR A 52 13.77 24.71 -6.75
C THR A 52 14.31 25.03 -8.14
N ASP A 53 15.50 24.53 -8.48
CA ASP A 53 16.16 24.77 -9.77
C ASP A 53 17.05 23.58 -10.16
N PHE A 54 17.56 23.60 -11.40
CA PHE A 54 18.33 22.50 -11.96
C PHE A 54 19.63 22.21 -11.21
N ASP A 55 20.28 23.27 -10.72
CA ASP A 55 21.55 23.19 -10.01
C ASP A 55 21.38 22.55 -8.62
N THR A 56 20.25 22.79 -7.98
CA THR A 56 19.86 22.13 -6.72
C THR A 56 19.32 20.72 -6.97
N TYR A 57 18.62 20.49 -8.09
CA TYR A 57 18.14 19.15 -8.48
C TYR A 57 19.29 18.17 -8.69
N THR A 58 20.25 18.51 -9.54
CA THR A 58 21.41 17.64 -9.84
C THR A 58 22.21 17.29 -8.57
N LYS A 59 22.34 18.21 -7.62
CA LYS A 59 23.02 17.98 -6.33
C LYS A 59 22.21 17.12 -5.34
N ASN A 60 20.91 16.93 -5.59
CA ASN A 60 20.00 16.24 -4.68
C ASN A 60 19.21 15.10 -5.36
N VAL A 61 19.63 14.65 -6.55
CA VAL A 61 18.94 13.58 -7.30
C VAL A 61 18.79 12.31 -6.46
N ASP A 62 19.80 11.96 -5.67
CA ASP A 62 19.75 10.81 -4.75
C ASP A 62 18.61 10.90 -3.72
N LYS A 63 18.23 12.12 -3.31
CA LYS A 63 17.11 12.33 -2.38
C LYS A 63 15.76 12.17 -3.06
N VAL A 64 15.68 12.53 -4.34
CA VAL A 64 14.48 12.32 -5.17
C VAL A 64 14.29 10.82 -5.39
N LYS A 65 15.37 10.10 -5.74
CA LYS A 65 15.36 8.63 -5.86
C LYS A 65 14.97 7.94 -4.56
N ALA A 66 15.59 8.35 -3.45
CA ALA A 66 15.26 7.81 -2.13
C ALA A 66 13.80 8.05 -1.73
N PHE A 67 13.19 9.15 -2.18
CA PHE A 67 11.76 9.36 -1.99
C PHE A 67 10.91 8.35 -2.76
N TYR A 68 11.25 8.06 -4.02
CA TYR A 68 10.55 7.04 -4.80
C TYR A 68 10.65 5.66 -4.15
N ASP A 69 11.85 5.23 -3.74
CA ASP A 69 12.06 3.98 -3.02
C ASP A 69 11.23 3.91 -1.74
N GLN A 70 11.21 5.01 -0.97
CA GLN A 70 10.43 5.11 0.25
C GLN A 70 8.92 5.05 -0.04
N ALA A 71 8.43 5.78 -1.04
CA ALA A 71 7.02 5.79 -1.42
C ALA A 71 6.55 4.40 -1.85
N LEU A 72 7.35 3.68 -2.65
CA LEU A 72 7.09 2.29 -3.00
C LEU A 72 7.03 1.39 -1.78
N LYS A 73 8.03 1.49 -0.90
CA LYS A 73 8.08 0.66 0.31
C LYS A 73 6.89 0.90 1.23
N GLN A 74 6.49 2.16 1.41
CA GLN A 74 5.30 2.49 2.22
C GLN A 74 4.02 1.99 1.55
N THR A 75 3.89 2.11 0.23
CA THR A 75 2.76 1.58 -0.54
C THR A 75 2.65 0.05 -0.39
N GLU A 76 3.76 -0.67 -0.51
CA GLU A 76 3.84 -2.12 -0.31
C GLU A 76 3.44 -2.52 1.11
N LEU A 77 3.98 -1.85 2.13
CA LEU A 77 3.63 -2.14 3.53
C LEU A 77 2.15 -1.85 3.82
N LEU A 78 1.60 -0.76 3.28
CA LEU A 78 0.19 -0.41 3.41
C LEU A 78 -0.71 -1.45 2.72
N SER A 79 -0.28 -1.95 1.56
CA SER A 79 -0.96 -2.99 0.80
C SER A 79 -1.20 -4.26 1.62
N ILE A 80 -0.22 -4.64 2.45
CA ILE A 80 -0.30 -5.80 3.34
C ILE A 80 -1.29 -5.52 4.47
N ARG A 81 -1.20 -4.34 5.10
CA ARG A 81 -2.08 -3.96 6.20
C ARG A 81 -3.55 -3.90 5.78
N LEU A 82 -3.87 -3.40 4.59
CA LEU A 82 -5.24 -3.44 4.04
C LEU A 82 -5.77 -4.88 3.90
N ARG A 83 -4.95 -5.83 3.47
CA ARG A 83 -5.33 -7.25 3.44
C ARG A 83 -5.49 -7.83 4.84
N GLU A 84 -4.66 -7.43 5.81
CA GLU A 84 -4.81 -7.80 7.22
C GLU A 84 -6.13 -7.28 7.81
N TYR A 85 -6.52 -6.02 7.52
CA TYR A 85 -7.81 -5.46 7.91
C TYR A 85 -8.97 -6.27 7.31
N ALA A 86 -8.91 -6.59 6.02
CA ALA A 86 -9.94 -7.40 5.35
C ALA A 86 -10.06 -8.80 5.96
N TYR A 87 -8.94 -9.47 6.24
CA TYR A 87 -8.95 -10.76 6.93
C TYR A 87 -9.54 -10.66 8.33
N LYS A 88 -9.14 -9.64 9.12
CA LYS A 88 -9.63 -9.46 10.48
C LYS A 88 -11.13 -9.17 10.52
N TYR A 89 -11.62 -8.39 9.56
CA TYR A 89 -13.03 -8.09 9.39
C TYR A 89 -13.83 -9.38 9.17
N ALA A 90 -13.39 -10.19 8.21
CA ALA A 90 -13.98 -11.48 7.93
C ALA A 90 -13.92 -12.42 9.14
N GLU A 91 -12.80 -12.44 9.87
CA GLU A 91 -12.63 -13.27 11.07
C GLU A 91 -13.66 -12.91 12.16
N LEU A 92 -13.91 -11.61 12.41
CA LEU A 92 -14.93 -11.19 13.37
C LEU A 92 -16.34 -11.64 12.93
N VAL A 93 -16.72 -11.39 11.68
CA VAL A 93 -18.03 -11.78 11.15
C VAL A 93 -18.23 -13.30 11.18
N MET A 94 -17.21 -14.07 10.80
CA MET A 94 -17.31 -15.52 10.74
C MET A 94 -17.40 -16.17 12.13
N ASN A 95 -16.75 -15.57 13.13
CA ASN A 95 -16.79 -16.05 14.52
C ASN A 95 -18.03 -15.63 15.30
N GLU A 96 -18.84 -14.70 14.76
CA GLU A 96 -20.08 -14.30 15.40
C GLU A 96 -21.11 -15.44 15.41
N ASP A 97 -21.84 -15.60 16.52
CA ASP A 97 -22.99 -16.50 16.61
C ASP A 97 -24.22 -15.83 15.97
N ALA A 98 -24.14 -15.68 14.65
CA ALA A 98 -25.15 -15.02 13.82
C ALA A 98 -25.58 -15.92 12.66
N SER A 99 -26.79 -15.68 12.15
CA SER A 99 -27.28 -16.41 10.97
C SER A 99 -26.44 -16.13 9.71
N TYR A 100 -26.39 -17.07 8.76
CA TYR A 100 -25.72 -16.88 7.46
C TYR A 100 -26.18 -15.61 6.73
N LYS A 101 -27.46 -15.25 6.84
CA LYS A 101 -28.00 -14.01 6.24
C LYS A 101 -27.35 -12.75 6.83
N VAL A 102 -27.11 -12.74 8.14
CA VAL A 102 -26.44 -11.63 8.83
C VAL A 102 -24.96 -11.59 8.41
N LYS A 103 -24.25 -12.72 8.51
CA LYS A 103 -22.84 -12.82 8.07
C LYS A 103 -22.64 -12.40 6.61
N TYR A 104 -23.50 -12.85 5.70
CA TYR A 104 -23.45 -12.48 4.28
C TYR A 104 -23.59 -10.97 4.05
N LYS A 105 -24.45 -10.33 4.85
CA LYS A 105 -24.66 -8.88 4.81
C LYS A 105 -23.42 -8.18 5.36
N ASP A 106 -22.93 -8.58 6.54
CA ASP A 106 -21.86 -7.87 7.23
C ASP A 106 -20.52 -7.99 6.48
N LEU A 107 -20.26 -9.12 5.81
CA LEU A 107 -19.12 -9.25 4.89
C LEU A 107 -19.14 -8.27 3.70
N SER A 108 -20.26 -7.56 3.45
CA SER A 108 -20.28 -6.46 2.47
C SER A 108 -19.43 -5.27 2.91
N GLY A 109 -19.21 -5.09 4.23
CA GLY A 109 -18.38 -4.00 4.76
C GLY A 109 -16.92 -4.08 4.30
N ILE A 110 -16.39 -5.27 4.02
CA ILE A 110 -15.06 -5.40 3.40
C ILE A 110 -15.02 -4.74 2.02
N TYR A 111 -16.10 -4.86 1.24
CA TYR A 111 -16.19 -4.21 -0.07
C TYR A 111 -16.30 -2.69 0.08
N GLU A 112 -17.18 -2.23 0.97
CA GLU A 112 -17.48 -0.81 1.16
C GLU A 112 -16.28 -0.06 1.76
N TYR A 113 -15.81 -0.49 2.93
CA TYR A 113 -14.87 0.32 3.71
C TYR A 113 -13.40 0.04 3.40
N ILE A 114 -13.06 -1.18 2.95
CA ILE A 114 -11.66 -1.56 2.71
C ILE A 114 -11.34 -1.53 1.21
N TYR A 115 -12.12 -2.21 0.38
CA TYR A 115 -11.89 -2.27 -1.06
C TYR A 115 -12.26 -0.98 -1.81
N ASP A 116 -13.36 -0.33 -1.44
CA ASP A 116 -13.79 0.92 -2.09
C ASP A 116 -13.15 2.10 -1.38
N ASP A 117 -13.51 2.40 -0.13
CA ASP A 117 -13.04 3.60 0.55
C ASP A 117 -11.52 3.62 0.78
N ALA A 118 -10.99 2.72 1.61
CA ALA A 118 -9.57 2.74 1.98
C ALA A 118 -8.64 2.53 0.77
N ALA A 119 -8.92 1.55 -0.10
CA ALA A 119 -8.08 1.31 -1.28
C ALA A 119 -8.20 2.42 -2.34
N LYS A 120 -9.33 3.15 -2.43
CA LYS A 120 -9.41 4.36 -3.25
C LYS A 120 -8.54 5.48 -2.70
N THR A 121 -8.50 5.67 -1.39
CA THR A 121 -7.57 6.64 -0.79
C THR A 121 -6.11 6.24 -1.02
N MET A 122 -5.78 4.94 -0.99
CA MET A 122 -4.44 4.45 -1.31
C MET A 122 -4.03 4.81 -2.75
N TYR A 123 -4.99 4.85 -3.70
CA TYR A 123 -4.74 5.26 -5.07
C TYR A 123 -4.21 6.68 -5.20
N ASP A 124 -4.51 7.58 -4.25
CA ASP A 124 -3.99 8.95 -4.25
C ASP A 124 -2.46 9.00 -4.12
N ILE A 125 -1.81 7.96 -3.58
CA ILE A 125 -0.35 7.88 -3.57
C ILE A 125 0.18 7.84 -5.01
N TYR A 126 -0.45 7.03 -5.88
CA TYR A 126 -0.15 6.98 -7.31
C TYR A 126 -0.61 8.22 -8.08
N ASP A 127 -1.89 8.61 -7.92
CA ASP A 127 -2.52 9.61 -8.80
C ASP A 127 -2.17 11.05 -8.43
N LYS A 128 -1.78 11.27 -7.18
CA LYS A 128 -1.46 12.60 -6.66
C LYS A 128 -0.01 12.67 -6.19
N THR A 129 0.39 11.86 -5.22
CA THR A 129 1.73 12.03 -4.59
C THR A 129 2.88 11.82 -5.58
N LEU A 130 2.87 10.71 -6.32
CA LEU A 130 3.87 10.42 -7.35
C LEU A 130 3.68 11.25 -8.62
N LYS A 131 2.45 11.62 -8.96
CA LYS A 131 2.18 12.53 -10.08
C LYS A 131 2.76 13.93 -9.83
N ASP A 132 2.59 14.45 -8.62
CA ASP A 132 3.12 15.77 -8.25
C ASP A 132 4.65 15.81 -8.32
N MET A 133 5.35 14.70 -8.05
CA MET A 133 6.80 14.61 -8.23
C MET A 133 7.23 14.86 -9.68
N TYR A 134 6.46 14.34 -10.65
CA TYR A 134 6.69 14.60 -12.07
C TYR A 134 6.44 16.07 -12.41
N ASP A 135 5.35 16.64 -11.91
CA ASP A 135 5.01 18.05 -12.14
C ASP A 135 6.07 18.98 -11.54
N ILE A 136 6.60 18.67 -10.35
CA ILE A 136 7.63 19.46 -9.67
C ILE A 136 8.97 19.35 -10.41
N TYR A 137 9.45 18.14 -10.67
CA TYR A 137 10.83 17.94 -11.16
C TYR A 137 10.92 17.85 -12.67
N TYR A 138 10.20 16.92 -13.30
CA TYR A 138 10.33 16.65 -14.72
C TYR A 138 9.74 17.79 -15.57
N ASP A 139 8.49 18.16 -15.31
CA ASP A 139 7.79 19.21 -16.06
C ASP A 139 7.95 20.62 -15.47
N GLY A 140 8.54 20.72 -14.27
CA GLY A 140 8.91 21.97 -13.63
C GLY A 140 10.40 22.28 -13.77
N VAL A 141 11.18 21.86 -12.78
CA VAL A 141 12.60 22.22 -12.61
C VAL A 141 13.46 21.87 -13.83
N ILE A 142 13.38 20.63 -14.31
CA ILE A 142 14.22 20.14 -15.41
C ILE A 142 13.80 20.77 -16.73
N LYS A 143 12.49 20.82 -17.00
CA LYS A 143 11.96 21.47 -18.21
C LYS A 143 12.39 22.93 -18.33
N ALA A 144 12.38 23.67 -17.23
CA ALA A 144 12.76 25.09 -17.22
C ALA A 144 14.23 25.33 -17.58
N ALA A 145 15.09 24.33 -17.45
CA ALA A 145 16.53 24.45 -17.71
C ALA A 145 16.94 24.25 -19.19
N TYR A 146 16.00 23.90 -20.07
CA TYR A 146 16.28 23.50 -21.47
C TYR A 146 17.19 24.48 -22.24
N ASP A 147 16.90 25.79 -22.15
CA ASP A 147 17.67 26.83 -22.85
C ASP A 147 18.77 27.46 -21.98
N VAL A 148 18.99 26.94 -20.76
CA VAL A 148 19.87 27.54 -19.75
C VAL A 148 21.16 26.73 -19.56
N VAL A 149 21.07 25.40 -19.60
CA VAL A 149 22.20 24.49 -19.37
C VAL A 149 22.62 23.80 -20.66
N ASP A 150 23.75 23.08 -20.62
CA ASP A 150 24.21 22.31 -21.76
C ASP A 150 23.18 21.21 -22.12
N TYR A 151 22.94 21.03 -23.42
CA TYR A 151 21.89 20.13 -23.90
C TYR A 151 22.12 18.67 -23.49
N GLU A 152 23.37 18.20 -23.50
CA GLU A 152 23.70 16.83 -23.11
C GLU A 152 23.37 16.62 -21.62
N GLN A 153 23.79 17.57 -20.78
CA GLN A 153 23.47 17.54 -19.35
C GLN A 153 21.97 17.60 -19.07
N TRP A 154 21.25 18.47 -19.78
CA TRP A 154 19.80 18.57 -19.66
C TRP A 154 19.10 17.27 -20.09
N TYR A 155 19.53 16.70 -21.21
CA TYR A 155 18.94 15.50 -21.80
C TYR A 155 19.12 14.29 -20.88
N ASP A 156 20.32 14.10 -20.33
CA ASP A 156 20.62 13.01 -19.39
C ASP A 156 19.74 13.15 -18.14
N ALA A 157 19.75 14.32 -17.49
CA ALA A 157 18.94 14.56 -16.29
C ALA A 157 17.44 14.38 -16.56
N ARG A 158 16.95 14.80 -17.74
CA ARG A 158 15.54 14.65 -18.11
C ARG A 158 15.15 13.19 -18.34
N SER A 159 16.00 12.44 -19.03
CA SER A 159 15.73 11.03 -19.35
C SER A 159 15.75 10.20 -18.07
N ASP A 160 16.79 10.35 -17.25
CA ASP A 160 16.91 9.66 -15.95
C ASP A 160 15.71 9.98 -15.04
N ALA A 161 15.32 11.26 -14.93
CA ALA A 161 14.19 11.65 -14.10
C ALA A 161 12.86 11.07 -14.57
N TYR A 162 12.68 10.87 -15.88
CA TYR A 162 11.49 10.24 -16.42
C TYR A 162 11.45 8.76 -16.09
N ASP A 163 12.57 8.05 -16.31
CA ASP A 163 12.67 6.62 -16.06
C ASP A 163 12.46 6.31 -14.56
N ASP A 164 13.15 7.04 -13.66
CA ASP A 164 12.99 6.87 -12.22
C ASP A 164 11.52 7.09 -11.77
N TRP A 165 10.87 8.12 -12.31
CA TRP A 165 9.47 8.41 -12.00
C TRP A 165 8.52 7.35 -12.57
N TYR A 166 8.75 6.96 -13.82
CA TYR A 166 7.89 6.01 -14.53
C TYR A 166 7.91 4.65 -13.84
N ASP A 167 9.10 4.16 -13.49
CA ASP A 167 9.29 2.89 -12.78
C ASP A 167 8.56 2.93 -11.43
N ALA A 168 8.81 3.96 -10.62
CA ALA A 168 8.16 4.08 -9.31
C ALA A 168 6.64 4.23 -9.41
N ARG A 169 6.15 4.94 -10.43
CA ARG A 169 4.71 5.14 -10.62
C ARG A 169 4.02 3.87 -11.15
N SER A 170 4.67 3.12 -12.02
CA SER A 170 4.16 1.83 -12.51
C SER A 170 4.07 0.82 -11.38
N ASP A 171 5.14 0.67 -10.60
CA ASP A 171 5.19 -0.26 -9.47
C ASP A 171 4.13 0.08 -8.41
N ALA A 172 3.95 1.37 -8.10
CA ALA A 172 2.90 1.80 -7.17
C ALA A 172 1.48 1.46 -7.67
N TYR A 173 1.25 1.56 -8.99
CA TYR A 173 -0.02 1.18 -9.59
C TYR A 173 -0.26 -0.33 -9.48
N ASP A 174 0.74 -1.13 -9.80
CA ASP A 174 0.65 -2.60 -9.76
C ASP A 174 0.36 -3.08 -8.33
N ILE A 175 1.06 -2.51 -7.32
CA ILE A 175 0.79 -2.81 -5.90
C ILE A 175 -0.67 -2.49 -5.54
N TRP A 176 -1.18 -1.32 -5.93
CA TRP A 176 -2.56 -0.94 -5.67
C TRP A 176 -3.56 -1.89 -6.36
N TYR A 177 -3.30 -2.22 -7.63
CA TYR A 177 -4.16 -3.09 -8.42
C TYR A 177 -4.25 -4.49 -7.82
N ASP A 178 -3.11 -5.07 -7.46
CA ASP A 178 -3.05 -6.39 -6.81
C ASP A 178 -3.77 -6.38 -5.47
N THR A 179 -3.66 -5.28 -4.72
CA THR A 179 -4.36 -5.09 -3.43
C THR A 179 -5.85 -5.13 -3.57
N ARG A 180 -6.40 -4.34 -4.49
CA ARG A 180 -7.84 -4.34 -4.74
C ARG A 180 -8.32 -5.70 -5.24
N SER A 181 -7.58 -6.31 -6.16
CA SER A 181 -7.96 -7.59 -6.76
C SER A 181 -7.99 -8.70 -5.69
N ASP A 182 -6.96 -8.80 -4.86
CA ASP A 182 -6.89 -9.78 -3.77
C ASP A 182 -8.03 -9.63 -2.76
N ILE A 183 -8.33 -8.38 -2.35
CA ILE A 183 -9.40 -8.10 -1.37
C ILE A 183 -10.77 -8.40 -1.98
N TYR A 184 -10.99 -8.01 -3.24
CA TYR A 184 -12.24 -8.29 -3.95
C TYR A 184 -12.48 -9.79 -4.09
N ASP A 185 -11.49 -10.52 -4.60
CA ASP A 185 -11.58 -11.96 -4.82
C ASP A 185 -11.84 -12.69 -3.50
N PHE A 186 -11.13 -12.30 -2.43
CA PHE A 186 -11.35 -12.86 -1.10
C PHE A 186 -12.77 -12.61 -0.59
N GLN A 187 -13.24 -11.37 -0.66
CA GLN A 187 -14.56 -10.96 -0.18
C GLN A 187 -15.68 -11.66 -0.95
N TYR A 188 -15.56 -11.69 -2.27
CA TYR A 188 -16.52 -12.33 -3.16
C TYR A 188 -16.60 -13.83 -2.91
N ASP A 189 -15.45 -14.50 -2.90
CA ASP A 189 -15.35 -15.94 -2.65
C ASP A 189 -15.96 -16.29 -1.29
N LEU A 190 -15.56 -15.60 -0.23
CA LEU A 190 -16.03 -15.90 1.12
C LEU A 190 -17.55 -15.71 1.24
N ARG A 191 -18.09 -14.62 0.69
CA ARG A 191 -19.54 -14.36 0.71
C ARG A 191 -20.33 -15.41 -0.06
N SER A 192 -19.79 -15.90 -1.18
CA SER A 192 -20.42 -16.98 -1.93
C SER A 192 -20.54 -18.24 -1.09
N GLU A 193 -19.47 -18.65 -0.40
CA GLU A 193 -19.52 -19.85 0.45
C GLU A 193 -20.45 -19.67 1.67
N VAL A 194 -20.53 -18.45 2.23
CA VAL A 194 -21.49 -18.10 3.30
C VAL A 194 -22.93 -18.15 2.79
N TYR A 195 -23.19 -17.74 1.55
CA TYR A 195 -24.51 -17.85 0.92
C TYR A 195 -24.92 -19.32 0.71
N ASP A 196 -23.98 -20.17 0.32
CA ASP A 196 -24.19 -21.60 0.12
C ASP A 196 -24.22 -22.41 1.43
N HIS A 197 -24.00 -21.75 2.57
CA HIS A 197 -23.89 -22.36 3.90
C HIS A 197 -22.78 -23.43 3.98
N ASP A 198 -21.67 -23.25 3.25
CA ASP A 198 -20.53 -24.18 3.24
C ASP A 198 -19.38 -23.66 4.13
N ASP A 199 -19.49 -23.92 5.44
CA ASP A 199 -18.49 -23.49 6.43
C ASP A 199 -17.08 -24.03 6.13
N LYS A 200 -16.99 -25.24 5.55
CA LYS A 200 -15.69 -25.87 5.24
C LYS A 200 -14.99 -25.11 4.13
N ARG A 201 -15.73 -24.71 3.09
CA ARG A 201 -15.17 -23.90 2.01
C ARG A 201 -14.91 -22.47 2.45
N ALA A 202 -15.81 -21.87 3.24
CA ALA A 202 -15.59 -20.55 3.82
C ALA A 202 -14.28 -20.50 4.62
N GLN A 203 -14.04 -21.48 5.50
CA GLN A 203 -12.78 -21.59 6.25
C GLN A 203 -11.57 -21.76 5.32
N LYS A 204 -11.69 -22.56 4.25
CA LYS A 204 -10.62 -22.71 3.27
C LYS A 204 -10.26 -21.39 2.57
N LYS A 205 -11.24 -20.53 2.29
CA LYS A 205 -10.99 -19.18 1.73
C LYS A 205 -10.22 -18.31 2.73
N MET A 206 -10.65 -18.29 4.00
CA MET A 206 -9.96 -17.61 5.10
C MET A 206 -8.49 -18.05 5.22
N ASP A 207 -8.25 -19.37 5.26
CA ASP A 207 -6.90 -19.93 5.43
C ASP A 207 -5.99 -19.61 4.25
N LYS A 208 -6.52 -19.66 3.01
CA LYS A 208 -5.76 -19.32 1.79
C LYS A 208 -5.35 -17.85 1.81
N PHE A 209 -6.27 -16.95 2.15
CA PHE A 209 -6.01 -15.52 2.18
C PHE A 209 -4.99 -15.16 3.26
N LYS A 210 -5.17 -15.70 4.48
CA LYS A 210 -4.19 -15.56 5.57
C LYS A 210 -2.79 -16.01 5.16
N LYS A 211 -2.68 -17.17 4.52
CA LYS A 211 -1.39 -17.70 4.06
C LYS A 211 -0.74 -16.79 3.02
N SER A 212 -1.52 -16.17 2.14
CA SER A 212 -1.03 -15.19 1.17
C SER A 212 -0.42 -13.98 1.87
N ILE A 213 -1.14 -13.40 2.84
CA ILE A 213 -0.67 -12.27 3.66
C ILE A 213 0.64 -12.59 4.37
N LEU A 214 0.71 -13.76 5.02
CA LEU A 214 1.93 -14.14 5.76
C LEU A 214 3.14 -14.30 4.83
N ARG A 215 2.95 -14.81 3.62
CA ARG A 215 4.04 -14.87 2.62
C ARG A 215 4.50 -13.47 2.21
N MET A 216 3.58 -12.56 1.93
CA MET A 216 3.94 -11.17 1.61
C MET A 216 4.73 -10.52 2.75
N LYS A 217 4.37 -10.79 4.01
CA LYS A 217 5.13 -10.30 5.18
C LYS A 217 6.54 -10.90 5.26
N GLU A 218 6.75 -12.13 4.83
CA GLU A 218 8.09 -12.72 4.74
C GLU A 218 8.91 -12.02 3.65
N ASP A 219 8.35 -11.88 2.45
CA ASP A 219 9.03 -11.30 1.29
C ASP A 219 9.43 -9.82 1.50
N VAL A 220 8.61 -9.05 2.23
CA VAL A 220 8.83 -7.62 2.49
C VAL A 220 9.87 -7.34 3.59
N ASN A 221 10.17 -8.33 4.44
CA ASN A 221 11.10 -8.21 5.56
C ASN A 221 12.48 -8.85 5.32
N ASP A 222 12.68 -9.50 4.17
CA ASP A 222 13.96 -10.06 3.73
C ASP A 222 14.76 -9.07 2.85
#